data_AF-A0A378BLH5-F1
#
_entry.id   AF-A0A378BLH5-F1
#
_cell.length_a   1.000
_cell.length_b   1.000
_cell.length_c   1.000
_cell.angle_alpha   90.00
_cell.angle_beta   90.00
_cell.angle_gamma   90.00
#
_symmetry.space_group_name_H-M   'P 1'
#
loop_
_entity.id
_entity.type
_entity.pdbx_description
1 polymer ?
#
loop_
_entity_poly.entity_id
_entity_poly.type
_entity_poly.pdbx_seq_one_letter_code
_entity_poly.pdbx_strand_id
1 'polypeptide(L)'
;MTLTPEDKVAGYNNFYEFGLDKADPAANAGSLRTDPWTLTIGGEVAKPLTLDHDDLTKRFPLEERIYRMRCVEAWFDGGPLGRLPAA
;
A
#
# COMPACT_ATOMS: atom_id res chain seq x y z
N MET A 1 -10.78 5.20 19.72
CA MET A 1 -9.61 5.06 18.82
C MET A 1 -9.84 6.02 17.66
N THR A 2 -8.95 7.00 17.46
CA THR A 2 -9.11 8.02 16.40
C THR A 2 -8.33 7.58 15.18
N LEU A 3 -8.96 7.57 14.00
CA LEU A 3 -8.32 7.24 12.73
C LEU A 3 -7.42 8.38 12.26
N THR A 4 -6.34 8.05 11.55
CA THR A 4 -5.59 9.05 10.80
C THR A 4 -6.47 9.56 9.66
N PRO A 5 -6.62 10.88 9.47
CA PRO A 5 -7.34 11.45 8.34
C PRO A 5 -6.81 10.93 7.00
N GLU A 6 -7.70 10.62 6.06
CA GLU A 6 -7.34 10.02 4.76
C GLU A 6 -6.40 10.89 3.94
N ASP A 7 -6.54 12.22 4.01
CA ASP A 7 -5.66 13.19 3.34
C ASP A 7 -4.21 13.11 3.85
N LYS A 8 -4.00 12.71 5.11
CA LYS A 8 -2.67 12.46 5.65
C LYS A 8 -2.14 11.11 5.21
N VAL A 9 -2.97 10.07 5.23
CA VAL A 9 -2.60 8.73 4.76
C VAL A 9 -2.16 8.75 3.29
N ALA A 10 -2.87 9.47 2.43
CA ALA A 10 -2.54 9.58 1.01
C ALA A 10 -1.54 10.70 0.67
N GLY A 11 -1.36 11.69 1.56
CA GLY A 11 -0.57 12.90 1.31
C GLY A 11 0.80 12.98 2.00
N TYR A 12 1.07 12.15 3.01
CA TYR A 12 2.32 12.16 3.79
C TYR A 12 3.00 10.78 3.74
N ASN A 13 3.85 10.57 2.73
CA ASN A 13 4.31 9.23 2.36
C ASN A 13 5.84 9.15 2.28
N ASN A 14 6.37 7.94 2.47
CA ASN A 14 7.73 7.59 2.07
C ASN A 14 7.66 6.68 0.85
N PHE A 15 7.96 7.24 -0.32
CA PHE A 15 8.08 6.47 -1.57
C PHE A 15 9.18 7.09 -2.43
N TYR A 16 10.42 6.61 -2.23
CA TYR A 16 11.63 7.27 -2.72
C TYR A 16 11.76 7.30 -4.24
N GLU A 17 11.16 6.34 -4.92
CA GLU A 17 11.02 6.29 -6.38
C GLU A 17 10.32 7.54 -6.95
N PHE A 18 9.56 8.25 -6.12
CA PHE A 18 8.81 9.46 -6.49
C PHE A 18 9.29 10.74 -5.80
N GLY A 19 10.39 10.69 -5.03
CA GLY A 19 10.98 11.83 -4.33
C GLY A 19 11.25 11.56 -2.84
N LEU A 20 11.96 12.48 -2.19
CA LEU A 20 12.40 12.32 -0.80
C LEU A 20 11.54 13.13 0.17
N ASP A 21 10.89 14.19 -0.29
CA ASP A 21 9.97 14.96 0.53
C ASP A 21 8.65 14.21 0.68
N LYS A 22 8.02 14.37 1.85
CA LYS A 22 6.82 13.60 2.23
C LYS A 22 5.61 13.84 1.31
N ALA A 23 5.60 14.94 0.58
CA ALA A 23 4.57 15.32 -0.38
C ALA A 23 4.88 14.89 -1.82
N ASP A 24 6.15 14.56 -2.13
CA ASP A 24 6.56 14.21 -3.50
C ASP A 24 5.81 12.98 -4.05
N PRO A 25 5.60 11.89 -3.27
CA PRO A 25 4.85 10.74 -3.77
C PRO A 25 3.44 11.10 -4.22
N ALA A 26 2.73 11.94 -3.45
CA ALA A 26 1.38 12.37 -3.78
C ALA A 26 1.33 13.21 -5.07
N ALA A 27 2.39 13.97 -5.36
CA ALA A 27 2.50 14.78 -6.57
C ALA A 27 2.90 13.96 -7.81
N ASN A 28 3.73 12.92 -7.65
CA ASN A 28 4.44 12.29 -8.76
C ASN A 28 3.99 10.84 -9.08
N ALA A 29 3.38 10.12 -8.12
CA ALA A 29 3.06 8.70 -8.26
C ALA A 29 2.00 8.38 -9.33
N GLY A 30 1.23 9.39 -9.78
CA GLY A 30 0.25 9.23 -10.88
C GLY A 30 0.88 8.83 -12.22
N SER A 31 2.21 8.93 -12.35
CA SER A 31 2.95 8.43 -13.52
C SER A 31 3.12 6.90 -13.52
N LEU A 32 2.90 6.23 -12.39
CA LEU A 32 2.98 4.78 -12.28
C LEU A 32 1.74 4.12 -12.90
N ARG A 33 1.96 3.23 -13.86
CA ARG A 33 0.90 2.37 -14.39
C ARG A 33 0.75 1.15 -13.49
N THR A 34 -0.35 1.09 -12.74
CA THR A 34 -0.69 -0.03 -11.86
C THR A 34 -1.59 -1.07 -12.51
N ASP A 35 -2.08 -0.81 -13.72
CA ASP A 35 -2.89 -1.74 -14.53
C ASP A 35 -2.47 -1.64 -16.02
N PRO A 36 -2.04 -2.76 -16.66
CA PRO A 36 -1.95 -4.13 -16.12
C PRO A 36 -0.81 -4.30 -15.11
N TRP A 37 -0.97 -5.28 -14.21
CA TRP A 37 0.05 -5.67 -13.23
C TRP A 37 0.33 -7.17 -13.28
N THR A 38 1.56 -7.56 -12.97
CA THR A 38 1.98 -8.96 -12.88
C THR A 38 2.74 -9.17 -11.58
N LEU A 39 2.17 -9.99 -10.68
CA LEU A 39 2.81 -10.41 -9.43
C LEU A 39 3.25 -11.87 -9.54
N THR A 40 4.54 -12.15 -9.39
CA THR A 40 5.10 -13.50 -9.48
C THR A 40 5.57 -13.98 -8.10
N ILE A 41 5.05 -15.12 -7.67
CA ILE A 41 5.42 -15.85 -6.45
C ILE A 41 6.35 -17.00 -6.87
N GLY A 42 7.61 -16.93 -6.45
CA GLY A 42 8.66 -17.91 -6.76
C GLY A 42 9.62 -18.14 -5.58
N GLY A 43 10.78 -18.76 -5.86
CA GLY A 43 11.77 -19.14 -4.85
C GLY A 43 11.54 -20.55 -4.31
N GLU A 44 11.73 -20.73 -2.99
CA GLU A 44 11.55 -22.01 -2.28
C GLU A 44 10.06 -22.33 -2.04
N VAL A 45 9.31 -22.54 -3.13
CA VAL A 45 7.88 -22.85 -3.10
C VAL A 45 7.58 -24.10 -3.93
N ALA A 46 6.71 -24.97 -3.42
CA ALA A 46 6.32 -26.19 -4.13
C ALA A 46 5.46 -25.94 -5.37
N LYS A 47 4.70 -24.82 -5.39
CA LYS A 47 3.80 -24.43 -6.48
C LYS A 47 3.95 -22.93 -6.75
N PRO A 48 4.88 -22.54 -7.64
CA PRO A 48 4.99 -21.16 -8.11
C PRO A 48 3.68 -20.68 -8.73
N LEU A 49 3.44 -19.37 -8.65
CA LEU A 49 2.18 -18.77 -9.08
C LEU A 49 2.44 -17.37 -9.64
N THR A 50 1.70 -16.99 -10.68
CA THR A 50 1.65 -15.62 -11.19
C THR A 50 0.20 -15.14 -11.13
N LEU A 51 0.02 -13.91 -10.66
CA LEU A 51 -1.25 -13.21 -10.52
C LEU A 51 -1.24 -11.98 -11.43
N ASP A 52 -2.36 -11.71 -12.10
CA ASP A 52 -2.58 -10.44 -12.78
C ASP A 52 -3.25 -9.42 -11.84
N HIS A 53 -3.56 -8.22 -12.34
CA HIS A 53 -4.21 -7.16 -11.55
C HIS A 53 -5.59 -7.58 -11.00
N ASP A 54 -6.37 -8.34 -11.77
CA ASP A 54 -7.70 -8.78 -11.39
C ASP A 54 -7.65 -9.82 -10.26
N ASP A 55 -6.68 -10.73 -10.33
CA ASP A 55 -6.43 -11.73 -9.29
C ASP A 55 -6.19 -11.09 -7.92
N LEU A 56 -5.57 -9.91 -7.84
CA LEU A 56 -5.28 -9.22 -6.57
C LEU A 56 -6.53 -8.83 -5.78
N THR A 57 -7.68 -8.70 -6.43
CA THR A 57 -8.94 -8.27 -5.79
C THR A 57 -10.04 -9.33 -5.81
N LYS A 58 -9.94 -10.31 -6.72
CA LYS A 58 -11.02 -11.30 -6.96
C LYS A 58 -10.67 -12.71 -6.49
N ARG A 59 -9.38 -13.04 -6.37
CA ARG A 59 -8.94 -14.42 -6.09
C ARG A 59 -9.14 -14.83 -4.64
N PHE A 60 -9.08 -13.87 -3.72
CA PHE A 60 -9.21 -14.06 -2.28
C PHE A 60 -10.26 -13.10 -1.71
N PRO A 61 -10.95 -13.46 -0.61
CA PRO A 61 -11.90 -12.55 0.03
C PRO A 61 -11.17 -11.37 0.67
N LEU A 62 -11.54 -10.15 0.31
CA LEU A 62 -10.99 -8.93 0.90
C LEU A 62 -11.49 -8.75 2.34
N GLU A 63 -10.56 -8.44 3.25
CA GLU A 63 -10.86 -8.14 4.65
C GLU A 63 -10.47 -6.71 5.02
N GLU A 64 -11.29 -6.03 5.83
CA GLU A 64 -10.90 -4.74 6.39
C GLU A 64 -10.21 -4.93 7.74
N ARG A 65 -9.00 -4.41 7.88
CA ARG A 65 -8.24 -4.48 9.13
C ARG A 65 -7.73 -3.11 9.52
N ILE A 66 -8.04 -2.71 10.76
CA ILE A 66 -7.65 -1.42 11.30
C ILE A 66 -6.31 -1.56 12.04
N TYR A 67 -5.23 -1.15 11.37
CA TYR A 67 -3.85 -1.29 11.87
C TYR A 67 -3.20 0.04 12.22
N ARG A 68 -2.22 -0.02 13.11
CA ARG A 68 -1.35 1.09 13.49
C ARG A 68 -0.03 1.02 12.70
N MET A 69 0.23 1.98 11.81
CA MET A 69 1.46 2.04 11.02
C MET A 69 2.49 2.94 11.70
N ARG A 70 3.65 2.36 12.01
CA ARG A 70 4.76 3.04 12.68
C ARG A 70 5.95 3.10 11.72
N CYS A 71 6.23 4.29 11.20
CA CYS A 71 7.46 4.54 10.45
C CYS A 71 8.67 4.49 11.40
N VAL A 72 9.88 4.21 10.92
CA VAL A 72 11.10 4.24 11.76
C VAL A 72 11.50 5.67 12.17
N GLU A 73 11.14 6.68 11.37
CA GLU A 73 11.52 8.09 11.51
C GLU A 73 10.82 8.84 12.65
N ALA A 74 10.48 8.14 13.74
CA ALA A 74 9.83 8.72 14.93
C ALA A 74 8.44 9.37 14.75
N TRP A 75 7.87 9.37 13.53
CA TRP A 75 6.46 9.68 13.33
C TRP A 75 5.58 8.42 13.26
N PHE A 76 4.39 8.59 13.80
CA PHE A 76 3.28 7.66 13.73
C PHE A 76 2.19 8.48 13.06
N ASP A 77 1.60 7.98 11.98
CA ASP A 77 0.30 8.51 11.58
C ASP A 77 -0.60 8.34 12.80
N GLY A 78 -0.99 9.45 13.45
CA GLY A 78 -1.44 9.51 14.86
C GLY A 78 -2.59 8.57 15.27
N GLY A 79 -3.23 7.91 14.31
CA GLY A 79 -4.28 6.92 14.47
C GLY A 79 -4.03 5.65 13.65
N PRO A 80 -4.93 4.66 13.69
CA PRO A 80 -4.90 3.59 12.72
C PRO A 80 -4.93 4.12 11.28
N LEU A 81 -4.25 3.43 10.37
CA LEU A 81 -4.46 3.56 8.94
C LEU A 81 -5.97 3.52 8.67
N GLY A 82 -6.43 4.41 7.80
CA GLY A 82 -7.78 4.34 7.23
C GLY A 82 -8.04 2.95 6.64
N ARG A 83 -9.31 2.61 6.46
CA ARG A 83 -9.78 1.31 5.97
C ARG A 83 -9.00 0.84 4.75
N LEU A 84 -7.99 -0.01 4.97
CA LEU A 84 -7.28 -0.67 3.88
C LEU A 84 -7.81 -2.10 3.78
N PRO A 85 -8.38 -2.49 2.64
CA PRO A 85 -8.65 -3.89 2.38
C PRO A 85 -7.31 -4.64 2.32
N ALA A 86 -7.14 -5.61 3.21
CA ALA A 86 -6.10 -6.61 3.12
C ALA A 86 -6.61 -7.75 2.21
N ALA A 87 -5.84 -8.06 1.17
CA ALA A 87 -5.99 -9.26 0.35
C ALA A 87 -5.20 -10.43 0.94
#